data_AF-A0A3D4EC99-F1
#
_entry.id   AF-A0A3D4EC99-F1
#
_cell.length_a   1.000
_cell.length_b   1.000
_cell.length_c   1.000
_cell.angle_alpha   90.00
_cell.angle_beta   90.00
_cell.angle_gamma   90.00
#
_symmetry.space_group_name_H-M   'P 1'
#
loop_
_entity.id
_entity.type
_entity.pdbx_description
1 polymer ?
#
loop_
_entity_poly.entity_id
_entity_poly.type
_entity_poly.pdbx_seq_one_letter_code
_entity_poly.pdbx_strand_id
1 'polypeptide(L)'
;MNINTMNMKKYIAAFFGAIALVASGCADYDKDIENLNKRIDEIESNQANQIKSINQQIEGVNASLPKLEQADKELKDMITDMEGTAESLRKSISDNEKSIAAVKSDLANAVKELQASDKKNKEELIEAIKTAKGEVLANLEAAKIEVEGKLTAIINTISDLKAKDAELEKKISDLKNYVEKELKSTKDWANAAFATLEQYNGIVEQIAGINSGISGLNTSLTNLEERLTKKFTEDLGKILTELEGKIADEVAGLNARIDKEIADITSAYTSAIATASEELEKAWAANLKTSIEDLEKSLKSWVNEKLTAYWTIEETKAALEAQKKDLETQLESQKTLLKGLIDANTGDITKLKDALAETEKNIADNTKAISDLNSDLEKAKTDITTAYDKAIKDAISALEGRLNTKLENEIKTVNDRITQIFNDWESRIKDCEDKISAAIEKMNKALSVIGNKIQSVTYRPEYSDGVHNVYREDKAFRMRFEIRPAEVVSKLNANNVKMQAYVDRGSGQWRAIDLTVKEVKPESNGVIAVKASAEAIKSSSAT
;
A
#
# COMPACT_ATOMS: atom_id res chain seq x y z
N MET A 1 -12.67 40.03 -24.72
CA MET A 1 -13.62 40.46 -25.76
C MET A 1 -13.57 39.44 -26.88
N ASN A 2 -14.71 38.79 -27.15
CA ASN A 2 -14.92 37.77 -28.17
C ASN A 2 -14.41 38.23 -29.54
N ILE A 3 -13.47 37.49 -30.14
CA ILE A 3 -13.32 37.35 -31.60
C ILE A 3 -12.92 35.89 -31.86
N ASN A 4 -13.92 35.03 -32.06
CA ASN A 4 -14.26 34.46 -33.37
C ASN A 4 -13.11 33.70 -34.06
N THR A 5 -12.90 32.48 -33.59
CA THR A 5 -12.64 31.33 -34.47
C THR A 5 -13.75 31.20 -35.52
N MET A 6 -13.37 30.71 -36.70
CA MET A 6 -14.23 30.40 -37.86
C MET A 6 -14.72 31.58 -38.71
N ASN A 7 -13.95 31.88 -39.77
CA ASN A 7 -14.53 31.82 -41.12
C ASN A 7 -13.51 31.67 -42.27
N MET A 8 -12.32 31.13 -42.04
CA MET A 8 -11.38 30.85 -43.14
C MET A 8 -11.92 29.80 -44.15
N LYS A 9 -12.81 28.91 -43.70
CA LYS A 9 -13.55 28.00 -44.60
C LYS A 9 -14.66 28.69 -45.42
N LYS A 10 -15.21 29.83 -44.97
CA LYS A 10 -16.14 30.64 -45.79
C LYS A 10 -15.43 31.48 -46.85
N TYR A 11 -14.17 31.88 -46.61
CA TYR A 11 -13.39 32.61 -47.63
C TYR A 11 -12.81 31.69 -48.71
N ILE A 12 -12.47 30.44 -48.41
CA ILE A 12 -12.03 29.46 -49.43
C ILE A 12 -13.22 28.97 -50.28
N ALA A 13 -14.41 28.79 -49.70
CA ALA A 13 -15.61 28.44 -50.45
C ALA A 13 -16.16 29.59 -51.33
N ALA A 14 -15.89 30.85 -50.98
CA ALA A 14 -16.24 32.00 -51.83
C ALA A 14 -15.20 32.30 -52.93
N PHE A 15 -13.93 31.93 -52.74
CA PHE A 15 -12.88 32.11 -53.75
C PHE A 15 -12.91 31.04 -54.86
N PHE A 16 -13.39 29.84 -54.55
CA PHE A 16 -13.58 28.75 -55.53
C PHE A 16 -14.98 28.69 -56.15
N GLY A 17 -15.91 29.55 -55.73
CA GLY A 17 -17.25 29.71 -56.33
C GLY A 17 -17.32 30.62 -57.58
N ALA A 18 -16.21 31.28 -57.97
CA ALA A 18 -16.13 32.12 -59.16
C ALA A 18 -15.28 31.52 -60.31
N ILE A 19 -14.74 30.31 -60.13
CA ILE A 19 -13.98 29.60 -61.18
C ILE A 19 -14.54 28.17 -61.30
N ALA A 20 -15.82 28.08 -61.62
CA ALA A 20 -16.47 26.88 -62.13
C ALA A 20 -17.80 27.20 -62.83
N LEU A 21 -17.83 28.24 -63.66
CA LEU A 21 -18.69 28.25 -64.84
C LEU A 21 -17.77 28.30 -66.06
N VAL A 22 -17.88 27.23 -66.85
CA VAL A 22 -17.40 27.03 -68.22
C VAL A 22 -15.99 26.43 -68.38
N ALA A 23 -16.07 25.18 -68.88
CA ALA A 23 -15.12 24.48 -69.75
C ALA A 23 -13.97 23.66 -69.14
N SER A 24 -14.31 22.39 -68.88
CA SER A 24 -13.72 21.19 -69.51
C SER A 24 -12.20 20.96 -69.45
N GLY A 25 -11.83 19.91 -68.71
CA GLY A 25 -10.58 19.16 -68.89
C GLY A 25 -10.39 18.12 -67.80
N CYS A 26 -10.86 16.88 -68.01
CA CYS A 26 -10.63 15.74 -67.12
C CYS A 26 -9.28 15.07 -67.41
N ALA A 27 -8.51 14.74 -66.36
CA ALA A 27 -7.44 13.74 -66.39
C ALA A 27 -7.47 12.93 -65.08
N ASP A 28 -7.15 11.64 -65.15
CA ASP A 28 -7.29 10.59 -64.14
C ASP A 28 -6.40 10.80 -62.89
N TYR A 29 -6.96 10.79 -61.67
CA TYR A 29 -6.30 11.35 -60.46
C TYR A 29 -5.85 10.32 -59.38
N ASP A 30 -5.96 9.00 -59.57
CA ASP A 30 -5.71 8.02 -58.46
C ASP A 30 -4.26 7.99 -57.93
N LYS A 31 -3.24 8.04 -58.79
CA LYS A 31 -1.84 8.18 -58.36
C LYS A 31 -1.58 9.54 -57.71
N ASP A 32 -2.28 10.57 -58.20
CA ASP A 32 -2.25 11.88 -57.57
C ASP A 32 -2.88 11.80 -56.18
N ILE A 33 -3.95 11.02 -55.98
CA ILE A 33 -4.59 10.78 -54.68
C ILE A 33 -3.65 10.06 -53.70
N GLU A 34 -2.91 9.03 -54.11
CA GLU A 34 -1.96 8.34 -53.21
C GLU A 34 -0.75 9.22 -52.84
N ASN A 35 -0.21 9.97 -53.81
CA ASN A 35 0.82 10.96 -53.56
C ASN A 35 0.29 12.13 -52.69
N LEU A 36 -0.96 12.54 -52.91
CA LEU A 36 -1.65 13.51 -52.07
C LEU A 36 -1.81 12.98 -50.65
N ASN A 37 -2.17 11.71 -50.44
CA ASN A 37 -2.29 11.11 -49.11
C ASN A 37 -0.94 11.05 -48.40
N LYS A 38 0.13 10.65 -49.08
CA LYS A 38 1.47 10.65 -48.49
C LYS A 38 1.95 12.06 -48.15
N ARG A 39 1.67 13.03 -49.03
CA ARG A 39 1.93 14.45 -48.74
C ARG A 39 1.05 14.97 -47.60
N ILE A 40 -0.19 14.49 -47.47
CA ILE A 40 -1.08 14.80 -46.35
C ILE A 40 -0.48 14.26 -45.06
N ASP A 41 0.00 13.01 -45.02
CA ASP A 41 0.64 12.43 -43.83
C ASP A 41 1.94 13.15 -43.46
N GLU A 42 2.77 13.50 -44.46
CA GLU A 42 3.97 14.31 -44.27
C GLU A 42 3.62 15.73 -43.78
N ILE A 43 2.55 16.32 -44.28
CA ILE A 43 2.01 17.61 -43.83
C ILE A 43 1.49 17.48 -42.39
N GLU A 44 0.74 16.44 -42.05
CA GLU A 44 0.20 16.20 -40.71
C GLU A 44 1.31 15.96 -39.68
N SER A 45 2.33 15.17 -40.04
CA SER A 45 3.51 14.95 -39.20
C SER A 45 4.34 16.23 -39.01
N ASN A 46 4.55 16.99 -40.09
CA ASN A 46 5.22 18.29 -40.00
C ASN A 46 4.42 19.29 -39.16
N GLN A 47 3.08 19.33 -39.33
CA GLN A 47 2.19 20.16 -38.52
C GLN A 47 2.21 19.74 -37.06
N ALA A 48 2.18 18.44 -36.74
CA ALA A 48 2.26 17.95 -35.37
C ALA A 48 3.58 18.35 -34.68
N ASN A 49 4.70 18.25 -35.39
CA ASN A 49 6.01 18.67 -34.89
C ASN A 49 6.10 20.19 -34.72
N GLN A 50 5.56 20.97 -35.66
CA GLN A 50 5.46 22.43 -35.54
C GLN A 50 4.59 22.83 -34.35
N ILE A 51 3.43 22.20 -34.17
CA ILE A 51 2.52 22.45 -33.04
C ILE A 51 3.22 22.11 -31.72
N LYS A 52 3.97 21.00 -31.65
CA LYS A 52 4.73 20.63 -30.46
C LYS A 52 5.83 21.66 -30.14
N SER A 53 6.57 22.12 -31.15
CA SER A 53 7.60 23.16 -30.99
C SER A 53 7.00 24.49 -30.56
N ILE A 54 5.86 24.89 -31.15
CA ILE A 54 5.12 26.09 -30.77
C ILE A 54 4.61 25.98 -29.34
N ASN A 55 4.08 24.83 -28.91
CA ASN A 55 3.63 24.63 -27.54
C ASN A 55 4.78 24.73 -26.53
N GLN A 56 5.95 24.18 -26.86
CA GLN A 56 7.15 24.36 -26.02
C GLN A 56 7.58 25.83 -25.95
N GLN A 57 7.48 26.59 -27.05
CA GLN A 57 7.72 28.03 -27.04
C GLN A 57 6.67 28.77 -26.19
N ILE A 58 5.40 28.40 -26.26
CA ILE A 58 4.31 28.96 -25.44
C ILE A 58 4.55 28.67 -23.96
N GLU A 59 4.96 27.46 -23.58
CA GLU A 59 5.32 27.12 -22.20
C GLU A 59 6.50 27.97 -21.71
N GLY A 60 7.55 28.15 -22.53
CA GLY A 60 8.68 29.01 -22.20
C GLY A 60 8.29 30.48 -22.04
N VAL A 61 7.41 30.99 -22.90
CA VAL A 61 6.85 32.35 -22.82
C VAL A 61 5.98 32.51 -21.57
N ASN A 62 5.10 31.55 -21.28
CA ASN A 62 4.26 31.56 -20.09
C ASN A 62 5.06 31.47 -18.78
N ALA A 63 6.20 30.79 -18.78
CA ALA A 63 7.11 30.76 -17.63
C ALA A 63 7.90 32.08 -17.47
N SER A 64 8.06 32.86 -18.54
CA SER A 64 8.82 34.11 -18.56
C SER A 64 7.95 35.33 -18.24
N LEU A 65 6.65 35.30 -18.58
CA LEU A 65 5.67 36.35 -18.32
C LEU A 65 5.60 36.76 -16.84
N PRO A 66 5.43 35.83 -15.87
CA PRO A 66 5.39 36.18 -14.44
C PRO A 66 6.70 36.80 -13.95
N LYS A 67 7.85 36.38 -14.50
CA LYS A 67 9.16 36.95 -14.15
C LYS A 67 9.30 38.38 -14.67
N LEU A 68 8.77 38.66 -15.86
CA LEU A 68 8.73 40.00 -16.43
C LEU A 68 7.77 40.90 -15.65
N GLU A 69 6.60 40.39 -15.24
CA GLU A 69 5.65 41.11 -14.40
C GLU A 69 6.23 41.44 -13.02
N GLN A 70 6.98 40.50 -12.43
CA GLN A 70 7.70 40.75 -11.19
C GLN A 70 8.79 41.81 -11.36
N ALA A 71 9.60 41.72 -12.42
CA ALA A 71 10.64 42.71 -12.70
C ALA A 71 10.04 44.12 -12.96
N ASP A 72 8.90 44.21 -13.64
CA ASP A 72 8.18 45.48 -13.84
C ASP A 72 7.71 46.08 -12.51
N LYS A 73 7.20 45.23 -11.60
CA LYS A 73 6.79 45.67 -10.27
C LYS A 73 7.98 46.17 -9.44
N GLU A 74 9.07 45.41 -9.40
CA GLU A 74 10.29 45.80 -8.69
C GLU A 74 10.89 47.11 -9.24
N LEU A 75 10.85 47.31 -10.57
CA LEU A 75 11.25 48.56 -11.20
C LEU A 75 10.36 49.73 -10.81
N LYS A 76 9.04 49.54 -10.72
CA LYS A 76 8.10 50.58 -10.24
C LYS A 76 8.32 50.96 -8.78
N ASP A 77 8.59 49.98 -7.94
CA ASP A 77 8.88 50.22 -6.52
C ASP A 77 10.18 51.03 -6.39
N MET A 78 11.24 50.64 -7.13
CA MET A 78 12.49 51.41 -7.17
C MET A 78 12.32 52.83 -7.71
N ILE A 79 11.50 53.03 -8.75
CA ILE A 79 11.19 54.37 -9.28
C ILE A 79 10.50 55.22 -8.22
N THR A 80 9.55 54.63 -7.48
CA THR A 80 8.82 55.33 -6.40
C THR A 80 9.75 55.76 -5.27
N ASP A 81 10.68 54.89 -4.87
CA ASP A 81 11.70 55.22 -3.85
C ASP A 81 12.66 56.33 -4.33
N MET A 82 13.03 56.30 -5.61
CA MET A 82 13.84 57.36 -6.24
C MET A 82 13.10 58.69 -6.30
N GLU A 83 11.79 58.69 -6.61
CA GLU A 83 10.96 59.89 -6.60
C GLU A 83 10.83 60.47 -5.19
N GLY A 84 10.64 59.62 -4.17
CA GLY A 84 10.63 60.05 -2.77
C GLY A 84 11.96 60.66 -2.33
N THR A 85 13.08 60.07 -2.76
CA THR A 85 14.43 60.60 -2.50
C THR A 85 14.63 61.96 -3.19
N ALA A 86 14.21 62.09 -4.44
CA ALA A 86 14.31 63.33 -5.20
C ALA A 86 13.50 64.47 -4.56
N GLU A 87 12.31 64.17 -4.03
CA GLU A 87 11.47 65.14 -3.34
C GLU A 87 12.09 65.60 -2.01
N SER A 88 12.64 64.66 -1.23
CA SER A 88 13.37 65.01 0.00
C SER A 88 14.59 65.89 -0.29
N LEU A 89 15.34 65.60 -1.37
CA LEU A 89 16.46 66.42 -1.79
C LEU A 89 16.02 67.81 -2.24
N ARG A 90 14.92 67.94 -3.00
CA ARG A 90 14.34 69.23 -3.39
C ARG A 90 13.98 70.07 -2.17
N LYS A 91 13.36 69.46 -1.16
CA LYS A 91 13.00 70.16 0.08
C LYS A 91 14.24 70.67 0.82
N SER A 92 15.26 69.83 1.00
CA SER A 92 16.53 70.23 1.61
C SER A 92 17.22 71.36 0.84
N ILE A 93 17.21 71.33 -0.49
CA ILE A 93 17.75 72.43 -1.31
C ILE A 93 16.98 73.73 -1.05
N SER A 94 15.64 73.69 -1.02
CA SER A 94 14.82 74.88 -0.75
C SER A 94 15.05 75.45 0.65
N ASP A 95 15.19 74.61 1.67
CA ASP A 95 15.44 75.05 3.04
C ASP A 95 16.87 75.61 3.20
N ASN A 96 17.84 75.05 2.47
CA ASN A 96 19.19 75.62 2.38
C ASN A 96 19.20 76.97 1.66
N GLU A 97 18.44 77.15 0.58
CA GLU A 97 18.29 78.44 -0.11
C GLU A 97 17.75 79.53 0.82
N LYS A 98 16.73 79.21 1.64
CA LYS A 98 16.21 80.14 2.65
C LYS A 98 17.26 80.48 3.70
N SER A 99 18.00 79.49 4.19
CA SER A 99 19.06 79.70 5.18
C SER A 99 20.19 80.56 4.63
N ILE A 100 20.60 80.33 3.39
CA ILE A 100 21.59 81.16 2.69
C ILE A 100 21.09 82.61 2.55
N ALA A 101 19.81 82.81 2.20
CA ALA A 101 19.23 84.15 2.11
C ALA A 101 19.22 84.88 3.45
N ALA A 102 18.90 84.18 4.55
CA ALA A 102 18.94 84.72 5.91
C ALA A 102 20.36 85.14 6.29
N VAL A 103 21.34 84.24 6.14
CA VAL A 103 22.76 84.53 6.42
C VAL A 103 23.26 85.72 5.60
N LYS A 104 22.88 85.82 4.33
CA LYS A 104 23.26 86.95 3.47
C LYS A 104 22.68 88.28 3.97
N SER A 105 21.45 88.26 4.47
CA SER A 105 20.80 89.43 5.07
C SER A 105 21.48 89.85 6.38
N ASP A 106 21.74 88.90 7.27
CA ASP A 106 22.39 89.15 8.55
C ASP A 106 23.81 89.70 8.36
N LEU A 107 24.56 89.13 7.41
CA LEU A 107 25.88 89.63 7.04
C LEU A 107 25.80 91.07 6.51
N ALA A 108 24.83 91.39 5.66
CA ALA A 108 24.66 92.74 5.13
C ALA A 108 24.31 93.76 6.23
N ASN A 109 23.53 93.35 7.24
CA ASN A 109 23.19 94.19 8.38
C ASN A 109 24.39 94.40 9.31
N ALA A 110 25.11 93.34 9.67
CA ALA A 110 26.32 93.43 10.48
C ALA A 110 27.39 94.34 9.84
N VAL A 111 27.56 94.25 8.50
CA VAL A 111 28.47 95.14 7.77
C VAL A 111 28.03 96.61 7.87
N LYS A 112 26.73 96.91 7.74
CA LYS A 112 26.21 98.29 7.88
C LYS A 112 26.41 98.82 9.29
N GLU A 113 26.18 98.01 10.31
CA GLU A 113 26.38 98.39 11.72
C GLU A 113 27.85 98.69 12.02
N LEU A 114 28.76 97.85 11.53
CA LEU A 114 30.20 98.09 11.65
C LEU A 114 30.62 99.39 10.95
N GLN A 115 30.13 99.65 9.74
CA GLN A 115 30.41 100.89 9.02
C GLN A 115 29.88 102.13 9.77
N ALA A 116 28.69 102.04 10.37
CA ALA A 116 28.12 103.13 11.15
C ALA A 116 28.90 103.37 12.45
N SER A 117 29.30 102.30 13.15
CA SER A 117 30.11 102.36 14.37
C SER A 117 31.50 102.94 14.09
N ASP A 118 32.17 102.48 13.03
CA ASP A 118 33.49 102.99 12.63
C ASP A 118 33.44 104.49 12.28
N LYS A 119 32.38 104.92 11.57
CA LYS A 119 32.14 106.34 11.29
C LYS A 119 31.96 107.15 12.58
N LYS A 120 31.14 106.66 13.51
CA LYS A 120 30.88 107.34 14.80
C LYS A 120 32.15 107.43 15.64
N ASN A 121 32.89 106.33 15.78
CA ASN A 121 34.15 106.30 16.52
C ASN A 121 35.15 107.29 15.93
N LYS A 122 35.23 107.39 14.60
CA LYS A 122 36.11 108.35 13.93
C LYS A 122 35.69 109.80 14.22
N GLU A 123 34.40 110.10 14.22
CA GLU A 123 33.88 111.43 14.56
C GLU A 123 34.17 111.80 16.03
N GLU A 124 33.96 110.88 16.97
CA GLU A 124 34.26 111.06 18.39
C GLU A 124 35.76 111.25 18.64
N LEU A 125 36.61 110.48 17.96
CA LEU A 125 38.06 110.60 18.07
C LEU A 125 38.55 111.98 17.55
N ILE A 126 37.97 112.45 16.44
CA ILE A 126 38.30 113.78 15.88
C ILE A 126 37.91 114.89 16.85
N GLU A 127 36.73 114.82 17.47
CA GLU A 127 36.29 115.85 18.42
C GLU A 127 37.12 115.83 19.72
N ALA A 128 37.49 114.64 20.21
CA ALA A 128 38.40 114.48 21.35
C ALA A 128 39.78 115.08 21.07
N ILE A 129 40.35 114.81 19.89
CA ILE A 129 41.64 115.39 19.46
C ILE A 129 41.53 116.91 19.34
N LYS A 130 40.44 117.42 18.79
CA LYS A 130 40.21 118.87 18.65
C LYS A 130 40.09 119.57 20.01
N THR A 131 39.41 118.94 20.97
CA THR A 131 39.27 119.44 22.35
C THR A 131 40.62 119.45 23.05
N ALA A 132 41.35 118.33 23.04
CA ALA A 132 42.69 118.23 23.62
C ALA A 132 43.68 119.24 22.99
N LYS A 133 43.60 119.44 21.68
CA LYS A 133 44.39 120.49 20.99
C LYS A 133 44.06 121.89 21.50
N GLY A 134 42.77 122.19 21.72
CA GLY A 134 42.32 123.47 22.26
C GLY A 134 42.83 123.71 23.68
N GLU A 135 42.74 122.71 24.54
CA GLU A 135 43.23 122.78 25.93
C GLU A 135 44.74 122.96 26.01
N VAL A 136 45.49 122.20 25.20
CA VAL A 136 46.96 122.33 25.14
C VAL A 136 47.36 123.73 24.67
N LEU A 137 46.68 124.27 23.65
CA LEU A 137 46.93 125.64 23.18
C LEU A 137 46.62 126.69 24.25
N ALA A 138 45.51 126.54 24.98
CA ALA A 138 45.14 127.44 26.06
C ALA A 138 46.16 127.41 27.21
N ASN A 139 46.62 126.22 27.61
CA ASN A 139 47.64 126.05 28.64
C ASN A 139 49.00 126.65 28.22
N LEU A 140 49.38 126.48 26.94
CA LEU A 140 50.59 127.09 26.38
C LEU A 140 50.51 128.62 26.38
N GLU A 141 49.38 129.20 25.98
CA GLU A 141 49.22 130.66 25.98
C GLU A 141 49.19 131.22 27.41
N ALA A 142 48.56 130.53 28.35
CA ALA A 142 48.56 130.92 29.76
C ALA A 142 49.98 130.90 30.35
N ALA A 143 50.75 129.85 30.08
CA ALA A 143 52.15 129.74 30.51
C ALA A 143 53.02 130.84 29.88
N LYS A 144 52.79 131.17 28.60
CA LYS A 144 53.47 132.26 27.91
C LYS A 144 53.21 133.61 28.57
N ILE A 145 51.94 133.94 28.87
CA ILE A 145 51.56 135.18 29.56
C ILE A 145 52.22 135.26 30.94
N GLU A 146 52.25 134.15 31.69
CA GLU A 146 52.88 134.10 33.01
C GLU A 146 54.40 134.37 32.92
N VAL A 147 55.07 133.77 31.94
CA VAL A 147 56.51 133.98 31.69
C VAL A 147 56.79 135.42 31.25
N GLU A 148 55.98 136.00 30.36
CA GLU A 148 56.09 137.39 29.95
C GLU A 148 55.91 138.37 31.13
N GLY A 149 54.97 138.06 32.04
CA GLY A 149 54.78 138.81 33.28
C GLY A 149 55.99 138.76 34.21
N LYS A 150 56.56 137.56 34.43
CA LYS A 150 57.79 137.38 35.22
C LYS A 150 58.99 138.09 34.57
N LEU A 151 59.12 138.02 33.25
CA LEU A 151 60.18 138.70 32.50
C LEU A 151 60.09 140.22 32.66
N THR A 152 58.88 140.78 32.60
CA THR A 152 58.63 142.21 32.82
C THR A 152 59.04 142.64 34.24
N ALA A 153 58.70 141.85 35.26
CA ALA A 153 59.09 142.11 36.64
C ALA A 153 60.63 142.11 36.83
N ILE A 154 61.33 141.18 36.17
CA ILE A 154 62.78 141.13 36.16
C ILE A 154 63.37 142.38 35.48
N ILE A 155 62.83 142.80 34.33
CA ILE A 155 63.27 144.02 33.61
C ILE A 155 63.12 145.28 34.48
N ASN A 156 62.01 145.40 35.21
CA ASN A 156 61.78 146.50 36.14
C ASN A 156 62.81 146.48 37.28
N THR A 157 63.06 145.31 37.87
CA THR A 157 64.07 145.13 38.92
C THR A 157 65.47 145.52 38.44
N ILE A 158 65.85 145.15 37.21
CA ILE A 158 67.13 145.55 36.61
C ILE A 158 67.20 147.08 36.43
N SER A 159 66.10 147.72 36.04
CA SER A 159 66.05 149.17 35.89
C SER A 159 66.20 149.89 37.22
N ASP A 160 65.54 149.42 38.27
CA ASP A 160 65.69 149.94 39.64
C ASP A 160 67.13 149.77 40.16
N LEU A 161 67.75 148.62 39.89
CA LEU A 161 69.14 148.37 40.23
C LEU A 161 70.09 149.31 39.48
N LYS A 162 69.86 149.59 38.19
CA LYS A 162 70.64 150.59 37.43
C LYS A 162 70.47 152.01 37.99
N ALA A 163 69.27 152.38 38.42
CA ALA A 163 69.03 153.68 39.04
C ALA A 163 69.78 153.81 40.38
N LYS A 164 69.76 152.75 41.20
CA LYS A 164 70.54 152.69 42.45
C LYS A 164 72.04 152.72 42.20
N ASP A 165 72.52 152.06 41.15
CA ASP A 165 73.93 152.09 40.73
C ASP A 165 74.35 153.51 40.33
N ALA A 166 73.55 154.21 39.53
CA ALA A 166 73.79 155.61 39.19
C ALA A 166 73.76 156.55 40.42
N GLU A 167 72.88 156.28 41.40
CA GLU A 167 72.84 157.01 42.67
C GLU A 167 74.11 156.74 43.51
N LEU A 168 74.58 155.49 43.52
CA LEU A 168 75.85 155.12 44.16
C LEU A 168 77.03 155.80 43.48
N GLU A 169 77.10 155.83 42.15
CA GLU A 169 78.11 156.56 41.38
C GLU A 169 78.10 158.06 41.71
N LYS A 170 76.91 158.67 41.85
CA LYS A 170 76.79 160.06 42.30
C LYS A 170 77.29 160.24 43.74
N LYS A 171 76.92 159.36 44.67
CA LYS A 171 77.42 159.38 46.06
C LYS A 171 78.92 159.17 46.13
N ILE A 172 79.50 158.32 45.27
CA ILE A 172 80.94 158.12 45.13
C ILE A 172 81.60 159.38 44.59
N SER A 173 81.00 160.05 43.60
CA SER A 173 81.48 161.33 43.08
C SER A 173 81.41 162.45 44.11
N ASP A 174 80.31 162.55 44.86
CA ASP A 174 80.13 163.49 45.98
C ASP A 174 81.13 163.19 47.10
N LEU A 175 81.36 161.91 47.45
CA LEU A 175 82.42 161.49 48.37
C LEU A 175 83.80 161.82 47.82
N LYS A 176 84.04 161.72 46.51
CA LYS A 176 85.32 162.06 45.87
C LYS A 176 85.57 163.57 45.90
N ASN A 177 84.54 164.38 45.66
CA ASN A 177 84.58 165.84 45.81
C ASN A 177 84.74 166.27 47.28
N TYR A 178 84.04 165.60 48.20
CA TYR A 178 84.19 165.79 49.65
C TYR A 178 85.61 165.42 50.09
N VAL A 179 86.13 164.27 49.65
CA VAL A 179 87.51 163.84 49.87
C VAL A 179 88.50 164.82 49.24
N GLU A 180 88.28 165.37 48.04
CA GLU A 180 89.15 166.40 47.43
C GLU A 180 89.13 167.73 48.20
N LYS A 181 87.97 168.13 48.75
CA LYS A 181 87.78 169.36 49.54
C LYS A 181 88.33 169.23 50.97
N GLU A 182 88.12 168.09 51.60
CA GLU A 182 88.70 167.70 52.89
C GLU A 182 90.20 167.41 52.77
N LEU A 183 90.69 166.81 51.68
CA LEU A 183 92.13 166.66 51.41
C LEU A 183 92.80 168.01 51.25
N LYS A 184 92.18 168.99 50.59
CA LYS A 184 92.78 170.33 50.43
C LYS A 184 92.91 171.05 51.78
N SER A 185 91.93 170.89 52.65
CA SER A 185 91.88 171.50 53.99
C SER A 185 92.74 170.75 55.02
N THR A 186 92.92 169.45 54.85
CA THR A 186 93.73 168.57 55.72
C THR A 186 95.20 168.50 55.29
N LYS A 187 95.51 168.73 54.01
CA LYS A 187 96.88 168.82 53.45
C LYS A 187 97.61 170.12 53.84
N ASP A 188 96.86 171.17 54.16
CA ASP A 188 97.41 172.43 54.70
C ASP A 188 97.64 172.37 56.23
N TRP A 189 97.01 171.42 56.94
CA TRP A 189 97.11 171.27 58.40
C TRP A 189 97.99 170.10 58.85
N ALA A 190 98.05 168.98 58.13
CA ALA A 190 98.86 167.80 58.52
C ALA A 190 100.32 167.83 58.00
N ASN A 191 100.68 168.82 57.18
CA ASN A 191 102.07 169.28 56.99
C ASN A 191 102.68 169.90 58.28
N ALA A 192 101.92 169.95 59.38
CA ALA A 192 102.36 170.43 60.67
C ALA A 192 102.53 169.35 61.78
N ALA A 193 102.30 168.03 61.57
CA ALA A 193 102.32 167.09 62.73
C ALA A 193 102.63 165.56 62.56
N PHE A 194 103.47 165.11 61.61
CA PHE A 194 104.28 163.84 61.63
C PHE A 194 103.66 162.41 61.89
N ALA A 195 103.97 161.47 60.96
CA ALA A 195 104.35 160.02 61.08
C ALA A 195 103.33 158.83 61.01
N THR A 196 103.64 157.84 60.14
CA THR A 196 102.77 156.76 59.57
C THR A 196 103.31 155.32 59.71
N LEU A 197 102.83 154.52 60.68
CA LEU A 197 103.05 153.06 60.71
C LEU A 197 101.84 152.24 61.20
N GLU A 198 100.96 152.83 62.00
CA GLU A 198 99.78 152.16 62.57
C GLU A 198 98.68 151.91 61.51
N GLN A 199 98.55 152.81 60.53
CA GLN A 199 97.53 152.70 59.48
C GLN A 199 97.79 151.55 58.50
N TYR A 200 99.05 151.14 58.29
CA TYR A 200 99.39 150.04 57.39
C TYR A 200 98.99 148.68 57.98
N ASN A 201 99.13 148.50 59.30
CA ASN A 201 98.70 147.27 59.99
C ASN A 201 97.18 147.09 59.98
N GLY A 202 96.39 148.18 60.07
CA GLY A 202 94.93 148.10 60.01
C GLY A 202 94.39 147.58 58.67
N ILE A 203 95.05 147.91 57.56
CA ILE A 203 94.66 147.42 56.22
C ILE A 203 94.97 145.92 56.06
N VAL A 204 96.09 145.45 56.61
CA VAL A 204 96.46 144.02 56.61
C VAL A 204 95.47 143.19 57.43
N GLU A 205 95.00 143.70 58.57
CA GLU A 205 93.94 143.05 59.36
C GLU A 205 92.60 142.98 58.64
N GLN A 206 92.22 144.03 57.90
CA GLN A 206 90.99 144.00 57.08
C GLN A 206 91.06 142.96 55.95
N ILE A 207 92.22 142.83 55.28
CA ILE A 207 92.43 141.80 54.25
C ILE A 207 92.35 140.39 54.85
N ALA A 208 92.92 140.18 56.04
CA ALA A 208 92.80 138.91 56.76
C ALA A 208 91.33 138.58 57.13
N GLY A 209 90.55 139.58 57.54
CA GLY A 209 89.11 139.45 57.81
C GLY A 209 88.29 139.07 56.57
N ILE A 210 88.57 139.69 55.42
CA ILE A 210 87.93 139.34 54.14
C ILE A 210 88.26 137.90 53.74
N ASN A 211 89.53 137.48 53.89
CA ASN A 211 89.95 136.12 53.55
C ASN A 211 89.29 135.07 54.45
N SER A 212 89.09 135.40 55.74
CA SER A 212 88.30 134.59 56.67
C SER A 212 86.83 134.49 56.25
N GLY A 213 86.23 135.60 55.80
CA GLY A 213 84.86 135.62 55.26
C GLY A 213 84.69 134.74 54.02
N ILE A 214 85.65 134.76 53.09
CA ILE A 214 85.66 133.89 51.89
C ILE A 214 85.75 132.41 52.29
N SER A 215 86.57 132.07 53.28
CA SER A 215 86.66 130.70 53.81
C SER A 215 85.34 130.23 54.44
N GLY A 216 84.66 131.12 55.18
CA GLY A 216 83.32 130.84 55.75
C GLY A 216 82.24 130.66 54.69
N LEU A 217 82.27 131.44 53.61
CA LEU A 217 81.38 131.28 52.46
C LEU A 217 81.63 129.97 51.73
N ASN A 218 82.89 129.59 51.52
CA ASN A 218 83.24 128.33 50.88
C ASN A 218 82.73 127.12 51.70
N THR A 219 82.90 127.19 53.02
CA THR A 219 82.36 126.18 53.95
C THR A 219 80.83 126.10 53.87
N SER A 220 80.16 127.26 53.80
CA SER A 220 78.70 127.32 53.68
C SER A 220 78.20 126.75 52.35
N LEU A 221 78.93 126.97 51.25
CA LEU A 221 78.62 126.41 49.94
C LEU A 221 78.76 124.88 49.94
N THR A 222 79.86 124.35 50.47
CA THR A 222 80.06 122.90 50.61
C THR A 222 78.96 122.25 51.47
N ASN A 223 78.60 122.87 52.59
CA ASN A 223 77.49 122.39 53.43
C ASN A 223 76.14 122.43 52.68
N LEU A 224 75.94 123.41 51.80
CA LEU A 224 74.73 123.49 50.98
C LEU A 224 74.70 122.37 49.93
N GLU A 225 75.82 122.10 49.25
CA GLU A 225 75.98 121.01 48.28
C GLU A 225 75.73 119.64 48.93
N GLU A 226 76.28 119.39 50.12
CA GLU A 226 76.05 118.16 50.88
C GLU A 226 74.56 117.99 51.25
N ARG A 227 73.92 119.06 51.75
CA ARG A 227 72.48 119.02 52.09
C ARG A 227 71.60 118.82 50.87
N LEU A 228 71.92 119.46 49.75
CA LEU A 228 71.17 119.32 48.50
C LEU A 228 71.27 117.87 47.99
N THR A 229 72.49 117.33 47.98
CA THR A 229 72.77 115.95 47.54
C THR A 229 72.01 114.94 48.41
N LYS A 230 72.12 115.08 49.74
CA LYS A 230 71.41 114.21 50.68
C LYS A 230 69.89 114.27 50.48
N LYS A 231 69.33 115.47 50.38
CA LYS A 231 67.88 115.65 50.17
C LYS A 231 67.40 115.07 48.84
N PHE A 232 68.17 115.24 47.76
CA PHE A 232 67.85 114.61 46.47
C PHE A 232 67.89 113.09 46.56
N THR A 233 68.89 112.50 47.23
CA THR A 233 68.97 111.05 47.41
C THR A 233 67.81 110.52 48.26
N GLU A 234 67.45 111.21 49.34
CA GLU A 234 66.32 110.82 50.21
C GLU A 234 64.97 110.95 49.50
N ASP A 235 64.71 112.07 48.82
CA ASP A 235 63.46 112.30 48.09
C ASP A 235 63.31 111.30 46.91
N LEU A 236 64.37 111.07 46.13
CA LEU A 236 64.36 110.06 45.04
C LEU A 236 64.21 108.64 45.56
N GLY A 237 64.90 108.30 46.66
CA GLY A 237 64.79 106.97 47.28
C GLY A 237 63.37 106.69 47.77
N LYS A 238 62.73 107.68 48.40
CA LYS A 238 61.34 107.55 48.85
C LYS A 238 60.37 107.38 47.69
N ILE A 239 60.51 108.18 46.63
CA ILE A 239 59.70 108.06 45.42
C ILE A 239 59.89 106.68 44.78
N LEU A 240 61.12 106.17 44.72
CA LEU A 240 61.42 104.85 44.17
C LEU A 240 60.70 103.76 44.95
N THR A 241 60.80 103.76 46.29
CA THR A 241 60.11 102.77 47.13
C THR A 241 58.58 102.84 47.02
N GLU A 242 58.02 104.05 46.92
CA GLU A 242 56.56 104.21 46.69
C GLU A 242 56.13 103.68 45.32
N LEU A 243 56.94 103.87 44.27
CA LEU A 243 56.69 103.31 42.94
C LEU A 243 56.81 101.79 42.94
N GLU A 244 57.83 101.23 43.57
CA GLU A 244 58.00 99.78 43.74
C GLU A 244 56.79 99.15 44.44
N GLY A 245 56.28 99.79 45.50
CA GLY A 245 55.08 99.35 46.20
C GLY A 245 53.82 99.38 45.32
N LYS A 246 53.57 100.49 44.61
CA LYS A 246 52.42 100.59 43.68
C LYS A 246 52.49 99.58 42.54
N ILE A 247 53.68 99.33 42.00
CA ILE A 247 53.89 98.32 40.98
C ILE A 247 53.59 96.92 41.54
N ALA A 248 54.06 96.62 42.76
CA ALA A 248 53.79 95.34 43.40
C ALA A 248 52.28 95.12 43.64
N ASP A 249 51.57 96.14 44.11
CA ASP A 249 50.11 96.09 44.32
C ASP A 249 49.36 95.87 43.01
N GLU A 250 49.73 96.58 41.93
CA GLU A 250 49.11 96.41 40.60
C GLU A 250 49.38 95.02 40.03
N VAL A 251 50.61 94.49 40.19
CA VAL A 251 50.97 93.13 39.78
C VAL A 251 50.17 92.08 40.56
N ALA A 252 50.00 92.26 41.87
CA ALA A 252 49.19 91.37 42.69
C ALA A 252 47.70 91.40 42.26
N GLY A 253 47.15 92.60 41.99
CA GLY A 253 45.79 92.77 41.49
C GLY A 253 45.58 92.14 40.11
N LEU A 254 46.56 92.26 39.21
CA LEU A 254 46.54 91.60 37.90
C LEU A 254 46.56 90.08 38.03
N ASN A 255 47.43 89.52 38.88
CA ASN A 255 47.47 88.08 39.13
C ASN A 255 46.14 87.55 39.67
N ALA A 256 45.54 88.22 40.67
CA ALA A 256 44.26 87.80 41.21
C ALA A 256 43.13 87.81 40.15
N ARG A 257 43.13 88.80 39.24
CA ARG A 257 42.18 88.87 38.12
C ARG A 257 42.44 87.76 37.10
N ILE A 258 43.70 87.49 36.76
CA ILE A 258 44.08 86.41 35.84
C ILE A 258 43.67 85.06 36.42
N ASP A 259 43.98 84.79 37.68
CA ASP A 259 43.61 83.54 38.37
C ASP A 259 42.10 83.34 38.39
N LYS A 260 41.34 84.42 38.64
CA LYS A 260 39.89 84.37 38.59
C LYS A 260 39.38 84.02 37.20
N GLU A 261 39.88 84.68 36.15
CA GLU A 261 39.44 84.36 34.79
C GLU A 261 39.85 82.96 34.35
N ILE A 262 41.03 82.47 34.76
CA ILE A 262 41.43 81.08 34.53
C ILE A 262 40.43 80.13 35.20
N ALA A 263 40.02 80.41 36.44
CA ALA A 263 39.03 79.59 37.15
C ALA A 263 37.65 79.62 36.47
N ASP A 264 37.17 80.80 36.07
CA ASP A 264 35.87 80.99 35.42
C ASP A 264 35.86 80.30 34.04
N ILE A 265 36.90 80.46 33.22
CA ILE A 265 37.07 79.75 31.94
C ILE A 265 37.12 78.22 32.15
N THR A 266 37.90 77.75 33.14
CA THR A 266 38.02 76.31 33.43
C THR A 266 36.67 75.72 33.83
N SER A 267 35.91 76.42 34.67
CA SER A 267 34.58 75.99 35.11
C SER A 267 33.58 75.95 33.96
N ALA A 268 33.56 76.99 33.12
CA ALA A 268 32.70 77.07 31.94
C ALA A 268 33.03 75.95 30.93
N TYR A 269 34.31 75.73 30.64
CA TYR A 269 34.75 74.68 29.71
C TYR A 269 34.43 73.28 30.23
N THR A 270 34.62 73.04 31.52
CA THR A 270 34.28 71.75 32.16
C THR A 270 32.78 71.49 32.09
N SER A 271 31.95 72.50 32.35
CA SER A 271 30.48 72.39 32.28
C SER A 271 29.99 72.15 30.86
N ALA A 272 30.59 72.82 29.87
CA ALA A 272 30.27 72.62 28.46
C ALA A 272 30.62 71.20 28.00
N ILE A 273 31.79 70.67 28.40
CA ILE A 273 32.18 69.28 28.12
C ILE A 273 31.18 68.30 28.75
N ALA A 274 30.85 68.47 30.03
CA ALA A 274 29.91 67.59 30.72
C ALA A 274 28.54 67.55 30.02
N THR A 275 28.02 68.72 29.65
CA THR A 275 26.75 68.85 28.92
C THR A 275 26.83 68.16 27.56
N ALA A 276 27.89 68.40 26.79
CA ALA A 276 28.08 67.78 25.49
C ALA A 276 28.18 66.25 25.59
N SER A 277 28.89 65.72 26.59
CA SER A 277 28.98 64.28 26.84
C SER A 277 27.62 63.65 27.16
N GLU A 278 26.82 64.30 28.00
CA GLU A 278 25.51 63.80 28.41
C GLU A 278 24.51 63.80 27.24
N GLU A 279 24.53 64.85 26.40
CA GLU A 279 23.74 64.91 25.16
C GLU A 279 24.15 63.84 24.15
N LEU A 280 25.46 63.58 24.02
CA LEU A 280 26.01 62.58 23.11
C LEU A 280 25.64 61.16 23.53
N GLU A 281 25.69 60.86 24.84
CA GLU A 281 25.19 59.59 25.40
C GLU A 281 23.69 59.39 25.13
N LYS A 282 22.87 60.42 25.35
CA LYS A 282 21.43 60.38 25.06
C LYS A 282 21.15 60.09 23.58
N ALA A 283 21.84 60.79 22.68
CA ALA A 283 21.69 60.63 21.25
C ALA A 283 22.12 59.22 20.79
N TRP A 284 23.25 58.73 21.30
CA TRP A 284 23.74 57.37 21.02
C TRP A 284 22.78 56.29 21.52
N ALA A 285 22.25 56.43 22.74
CA ALA A 285 21.28 55.49 23.29
C ALA A 285 19.97 55.45 22.46
N ALA A 286 19.49 56.63 22.03
CA ALA A 286 18.31 56.72 21.16
C ALA A 286 18.54 56.06 19.79
N ASN A 287 19.69 56.34 19.15
CA ASN A 287 20.03 55.74 17.87
C ASN A 287 20.22 54.22 17.95
N LEU A 288 20.90 53.72 19.00
CA LEU A 288 21.03 52.28 19.24
C LEU A 288 19.68 51.60 19.40
N LYS A 289 18.77 52.22 20.15
CA LYS A 289 17.41 51.71 20.33
C LYS A 289 16.65 51.60 19.00
N THR A 290 16.62 52.67 18.22
CA THR A 290 15.96 52.67 16.90
C THR A 290 16.58 51.61 15.97
N SER A 291 17.90 51.51 15.93
CA SER A 291 18.59 50.55 15.07
C SER A 291 18.30 49.10 15.47
N ILE A 292 18.18 48.80 16.77
CA ILE A 292 17.75 47.49 17.28
C ILE A 292 16.29 47.20 16.87
N GLU A 293 15.38 48.16 17.02
CA GLU A 293 13.97 47.99 16.64
C GLU A 293 13.80 47.73 15.14
N ASP A 294 14.57 48.42 14.29
CA ASP A 294 14.58 48.20 12.85
C ASP A 294 15.17 46.83 12.46
N LEU A 295 16.26 46.42 13.12
CA LEU A 295 16.83 45.08 12.96
C LEU A 295 15.85 43.99 13.38
N GLU A 296 15.13 44.16 14.49
CA GLU A 296 14.13 43.21 14.97
C GLU A 296 12.97 43.07 13.97
N LYS A 297 12.48 44.19 13.41
CA LYS A 297 11.48 44.17 12.34
C LYS A 297 11.98 43.46 11.09
N SER A 298 13.18 43.77 10.65
CA SER A 298 13.79 43.14 9.46
C SER A 298 13.95 41.63 9.65
N LEU A 299 14.47 41.20 10.80
CA LEU A 299 14.58 39.78 11.17
C LEU A 299 13.21 39.10 11.20
N LYS A 300 12.20 39.70 11.84
CA LYS A 300 10.84 39.16 11.86
C LYS A 300 10.27 39.00 10.45
N SER A 301 10.43 40.01 9.59
CA SER A 301 9.98 39.96 8.20
C SER A 301 10.67 38.85 7.42
N TRP A 302 12.00 38.78 7.50
CA TRP A 302 12.81 37.78 6.80
C TRP A 302 12.52 36.35 7.28
N VAL A 303 12.43 36.15 8.60
CA VAL A 303 12.09 34.84 9.20
C VAL A 303 10.70 34.41 8.76
N ASN A 304 9.71 35.31 8.79
CA ASN A 304 8.36 34.99 8.37
C ASN A 304 8.28 34.65 6.88
N GLU A 305 8.99 35.40 6.01
CA GLU A 305 9.06 35.14 4.57
C GLU A 305 9.73 33.78 4.26
N LYS A 306 10.80 33.43 4.99
CA LYS A 306 11.44 32.11 4.83
C LYS A 306 10.60 30.97 5.39
N LEU A 307 9.84 31.21 6.45
CA LEU A 307 8.98 30.20 7.06
C LEU A 307 7.62 30.05 6.37
N THR A 308 7.17 31.00 5.54
CA THR A 308 5.93 30.86 4.75
C THR A 308 5.96 29.74 3.71
N ALA A 309 7.14 29.25 3.32
CA ALA A 309 7.28 28.08 2.45
C ALA A 309 7.11 26.75 3.19
N TYR A 310 7.11 26.78 4.53
CA TYR A 310 6.85 25.62 5.37
C TYR A 310 5.38 25.60 5.78
N TRP A 311 4.82 24.40 5.87
CA TRP A 311 3.52 24.23 6.50
C TRP A 311 3.55 24.77 7.92
N THR A 312 2.53 25.54 8.26
CA THR A 312 2.29 25.95 9.62
C THR A 312 2.15 24.73 10.52
N ILE A 313 2.38 24.92 11.82
CA ILE A 313 2.15 23.86 12.82
C ILE A 313 0.73 23.32 12.72
N GLU A 314 -0.24 24.19 12.39
CA GLU A 314 -1.65 23.83 12.26
C GLU A 314 -1.93 23.02 11.00
N GLU A 315 -1.34 23.36 9.85
CA GLU A 315 -1.42 22.55 8.63
C GLU A 315 -0.75 21.19 8.80
N THR A 316 0.42 21.16 9.44
CA THR A 316 1.13 19.90 9.76
C THR A 316 0.29 19.03 10.68
N LYS A 317 -0.36 19.61 11.70
CA LYS A 317 -1.24 18.91 12.63
C LYS A 317 -2.50 18.38 11.93
N ALA A 318 -3.11 19.16 11.04
CA ALA A 318 -4.27 18.75 10.26
C ALA A 318 -3.94 17.58 9.32
N ALA A 319 -2.79 17.62 8.65
CA ALA A 319 -2.33 16.53 7.79
C ALA A 319 -2.01 15.26 8.59
N LEU A 320 -1.40 15.39 9.78
CA LEU A 320 -1.13 14.26 10.66
C LEU A 320 -2.41 13.60 11.17
N GLU A 321 -3.42 14.39 11.57
CA GLU A 321 -4.73 13.87 11.96
C GLU A 321 -5.46 13.19 10.78
N ALA A 322 -5.33 13.73 9.56
CA ALA A 322 -5.87 13.09 8.36
C ALA A 322 -5.21 11.74 8.08
N GLN A 323 -3.87 11.65 8.16
CA GLN A 323 -3.13 10.40 8.01
C GLN A 323 -3.50 9.38 9.10
N LYS A 324 -3.62 9.83 10.35
CA LYS A 324 -4.05 8.98 11.47
C LYS A 324 -5.45 8.40 11.20
N LYS A 325 -6.40 9.23 10.75
CA LYS A 325 -7.75 8.78 10.43
C LYS A 325 -7.79 7.78 9.27
N ASP A 326 -6.95 7.99 8.24
CA ASP A 326 -6.83 7.04 7.13
C ASP A 326 -6.28 5.69 7.62
N LEU A 327 -5.23 5.70 8.45
CA LEU A 327 -4.66 4.50 9.06
C LEU A 327 -5.67 3.77 9.96
N GLU A 328 -6.43 4.49 10.78
CA GLU A 328 -7.50 3.91 11.61
C GLU A 328 -8.58 3.25 10.74
N THR A 329 -8.96 3.87 9.63
CA THR A 329 -9.94 3.33 8.68
C THR A 329 -9.41 2.08 7.98
N GLN A 330 -8.16 2.11 7.50
CA GLN A 330 -7.51 0.96 6.90
C GLN A 330 -7.42 -0.21 7.89
N LEU A 331 -7.01 0.05 9.14
CA LEU A 331 -6.93 -0.96 10.19
C LEU A 331 -8.28 -1.62 10.46
N GLU A 332 -9.36 -0.84 10.52
CA GLU A 332 -10.70 -1.37 10.78
C GLU A 332 -11.23 -2.21 9.60
N SER A 333 -10.94 -1.79 8.36
CA SER A 333 -11.26 -2.58 7.18
C SER A 333 -10.52 -3.93 7.16
N GLN A 334 -9.23 -3.94 7.54
CA GLN A 334 -8.42 -5.16 7.61
C GLN A 334 -8.92 -6.10 8.71
N LYS A 335 -9.29 -5.58 9.89
CA LYS A 335 -9.92 -6.37 10.95
C LYS A 335 -11.21 -7.02 10.48
N THR A 336 -12.05 -6.27 9.77
CA THR A 336 -13.32 -6.78 9.23
C THR A 336 -13.08 -7.91 8.23
N LEU A 337 -12.13 -7.73 7.31
CA LEU A 337 -11.74 -8.77 6.34
C LEU A 337 -11.23 -10.02 7.04
N LEU A 338 -10.31 -9.88 8.00
CA LEU A 338 -9.75 -11.00 8.76
C LEU A 338 -10.83 -11.74 9.53
N LYS A 339 -11.76 -11.02 10.16
CA LYS A 339 -12.91 -11.61 10.84
C LYS A 339 -13.77 -12.43 9.88
N GLY A 340 -14.08 -11.89 8.70
CA GLY A 340 -14.84 -12.61 7.68
C GLY A 340 -14.16 -13.90 7.20
N LEU A 341 -12.83 -13.87 7.02
CA LEU A 341 -12.04 -15.06 6.68
C LEU A 341 -12.04 -16.11 7.80
N ILE A 342 -11.92 -15.67 9.05
CA ILE A 342 -11.97 -16.56 10.22
C ILE A 342 -13.35 -17.22 10.32
N ASP A 343 -14.43 -16.45 10.15
CA ASP A 343 -15.80 -16.97 10.23
C ASP A 343 -16.06 -17.99 9.10
N ALA A 344 -15.60 -17.70 7.87
CA ALA A 344 -15.68 -18.63 6.74
C ALA A 344 -14.91 -19.92 7.00
N ASN A 345 -13.65 -19.82 7.42
CA ASN A 345 -12.83 -20.99 7.75
C ASN A 345 -13.43 -21.81 8.90
N THR A 346 -14.01 -21.15 9.91
CA THR A 346 -14.71 -21.82 11.02
C THR A 346 -15.91 -22.62 10.51
N GLY A 347 -16.68 -22.04 9.57
CA GLY A 347 -17.78 -22.73 8.90
C GLY A 347 -17.32 -23.95 8.09
N ASP A 348 -16.25 -23.82 7.32
CA ASP A 348 -15.71 -24.93 6.51
C ASP A 348 -15.12 -26.05 7.37
N ILE A 349 -14.40 -25.71 8.45
CA ILE A 349 -13.91 -26.68 9.44
C ILE A 349 -15.08 -27.45 10.07
N THR A 350 -16.18 -26.76 10.38
CA THR A 350 -17.38 -27.41 10.95
C THR A 350 -17.99 -28.40 9.95
N LYS A 351 -18.16 -28.02 8.68
CA LYS A 351 -18.67 -28.92 7.63
C LYS A 351 -17.76 -30.13 7.42
N LEU A 352 -16.44 -29.92 7.41
CA LEU A 352 -15.47 -31.02 7.29
C LEU A 352 -15.54 -31.97 8.47
N LYS A 353 -15.73 -31.44 9.69
CA LYS A 353 -15.90 -32.25 10.90
C LYS A 353 -17.17 -33.11 10.82
N ASP A 354 -18.28 -32.54 10.38
CA ASP A 354 -19.55 -33.28 10.22
C ASP A 354 -19.43 -34.37 9.13
N ALA A 355 -18.80 -34.04 7.99
CA ALA A 355 -18.56 -35.01 6.93
C ALA A 355 -17.61 -36.15 7.35
N LEU A 356 -16.61 -35.84 8.17
CA LEU A 356 -15.71 -36.84 8.74
C LEU A 356 -16.48 -37.78 9.68
N ALA A 357 -17.30 -37.25 10.58
CA ALA A 357 -18.11 -38.05 11.49
C ALA A 357 -19.07 -38.99 10.74
N GLU A 358 -19.70 -38.50 9.66
CA GLU A 358 -20.56 -39.33 8.80
C GLU A 358 -19.76 -40.41 8.07
N THR A 359 -18.55 -40.09 7.60
CA THR A 359 -17.66 -41.07 6.97
C THR A 359 -17.21 -42.15 7.96
N GLU A 360 -16.85 -41.78 9.19
CA GLU A 360 -16.48 -42.70 10.26
C GLU A 360 -17.64 -43.65 10.59
N LYS A 361 -18.87 -43.14 10.67
CA LYS A 361 -20.07 -43.95 10.86
C LYS A 361 -20.28 -44.91 9.70
N ASN A 362 -20.18 -44.45 8.45
CA ASN A 362 -20.31 -45.31 7.27
C ASN A 362 -19.23 -46.41 7.23
N ILE A 363 -18.00 -46.11 7.64
CA ILE A 363 -16.93 -47.12 7.77
C ILE A 363 -17.29 -48.15 8.84
N ALA A 364 -17.80 -47.73 9.99
CA ALA A 364 -18.24 -48.64 11.05
C ALA A 364 -19.40 -49.54 10.58
N ASP A 365 -20.41 -48.97 9.91
CA ASP A 365 -21.54 -49.70 9.34
C ASP A 365 -21.09 -50.71 8.27
N ASN A 366 -20.21 -50.29 7.34
CA ASN A 366 -19.63 -51.18 6.33
C ASN A 366 -18.78 -52.30 6.95
N THR A 367 -17.99 -51.99 7.97
CA THR A 367 -17.17 -52.99 8.70
C THR A 367 -18.07 -54.06 9.33
N LYS A 368 -19.18 -53.63 9.93
CA LYS A 368 -20.18 -54.54 10.49
C LYS A 368 -20.84 -55.38 9.39
N ALA A 369 -21.28 -54.76 8.29
CA ALA A 369 -21.89 -55.48 7.17
C ALA A 369 -20.95 -56.54 6.56
N ILE A 370 -19.66 -56.23 6.42
CA ILE A 370 -18.64 -57.20 5.96
C ILE A 370 -18.49 -58.36 6.96
N SER A 371 -18.47 -58.07 8.26
CA SER A 371 -18.41 -59.09 9.30
C SER A 371 -19.64 -60.01 9.28
N ASP A 372 -20.83 -59.43 9.16
CA ASP A 372 -22.10 -60.17 9.07
C ASP A 372 -22.12 -61.03 7.80
N LEU A 373 -21.73 -60.48 6.64
CA LEU A 373 -21.61 -61.22 5.38
C LEU A 373 -20.62 -62.38 5.47
N ASN A 374 -19.47 -62.21 6.14
CA ASN A 374 -18.51 -63.30 6.35
C ASN A 374 -19.10 -64.41 7.22
N SER A 375 -19.84 -64.06 8.28
CA SER A 375 -20.54 -65.04 9.11
C SER A 375 -21.60 -65.80 8.33
N ASP A 376 -22.41 -65.08 7.53
CA ASP A 376 -23.42 -65.69 6.66
C ASP A 376 -22.79 -66.59 5.59
N LEU A 377 -21.65 -66.19 5.03
CA LEU A 377 -20.90 -67.01 4.06
C LEU A 377 -20.38 -68.30 4.68
N GLU A 378 -19.78 -68.26 5.86
CA GLU A 378 -19.31 -69.45 6.58
C GLU A 378 -20.47 -70.38 6.96
N LYS A 379 -21.61 -69.79 7.37
CA LYS A 379 -22.83 -70.56 7.61
C LYS A 379 -23.36 -71.20 6.34
N ALA A 380 -23.50 -70.45 5.24
CA ALA A 380 -23.96 -70.97 3.96
C ALA A 380 -23.06 -72.09 3.44
N LYS A 381 -21.73 -71.96 3.60
CA LYS A 381 -20.77 -73.00 3.26
C LYS A 381 -21.02 -74.27 4.07
N THR A 382 -21.22 -74.14 5.38
CA THR A 382 -21.54 -75.26 6.28
C THR A 382 -22.87 -75.93 5.91
N ASP A 383 -23.90 -75.13 5.67
CA ASP A 383 -25.24 -75.58 5.32
C ASP A 383 -25.24 -76.29 3.94
N ILE A 384 -24.56 -75.74 2.94
CA ILE A 384 -24.41 -76.35 1.61
C ILE A 384 -23.64 -77.66 1.70
N THR A 385 -22.51 -77.71 2.42
CA THR A 385 -21.76 -78.96 2.62
C THR A 385 -22.63 -80.02 3.28
N THR A 386 -23.36 -79.66 4.33
CA THR A 386 -24.27 -80.58 5.04
C THR A 386 -25.40 -81.07 4.15
N ALA A 387 -26.04 -80.17 3.40
CA ALA A 387 -27.13 -80.50 2.48
C ALA A 387 -26.66 -81.38 1.32
N TYR A 388 -25.50 -81.08 0.74
CA TYR A 388 -24.91 -81.85 -0.35
C TYR A 388 -24.53 -83.27 0.11
N ASP A 389 -23.88 -83.41 1.27
CA ASP A 389 -23.56 -84.70 1.87
C ASP A 389 -24.82 -85.52 2.17
N LYS A 390 -25.88 -84.88 2.69
CA LYS A 390 -27.16 -85.53 2.94
C LYS A 390 -27.83 -85.97 1.63
N ALA A 391 -27.86 -85.12 0.61
CA ALA A 391 -28.46 -85.44 -0.69
C ALA A 391 -27.73 -86.61 -1.37
N ILE A 392 -26.40 -86.68 -1.29
CA ILE A 392 -25.63 -87.82 -1.78
C ILE A 392 -26.02 -89.09 -1.02
N LYS A 393 -26.06 -89.05 0.32
CA LYS A 393 -26.47 -90.20 1.14
C LYS A 393 -27.87 -90.68 0.79
N ASP A 394 -28.84 -89.76 0.73
CA ASP A 394 -30.23 -90.07 0.40
C ASP A 394 -30.35 -90.68 -1.02
N ALA A 395 -29.61 -90.14 -2.00
CA ALA A 395 -29.59 -90.66 -3.37
C ALA A 395 -28.98 -92.06 -3.47
N ILE A 396 -27.90 -92.34 -2.73
CA ILE A 396 -27.30 -93.68 -2.63
C ILE A 396 -28.32 -94.67 -2.05
N SER A 397 -28.96 -94.33 -0.93
CA SER A 397 -29.98 -95.20 -0.32
C SER A 397 -31.20 -95.41 -1.22
N ALA A 398 -31.64 -94.39 -1.96
CA ALA A 398 -32.74 -94.54 -2.93
C ALA A 398 -32.35 -95.42 -4.14
N LEU A 399 -31.11 -95.32 -4.62
CA LEU A 399 -30.57 -96.19 -5.67
C LEU A 399 -30.50 -97.64 -5.19
N GLU A 400 -29.99 -97.89 -3.99
CA GLU A 400 -29.98 -99.22 -3.35
C GLU A 400 -31.39 -99.80 -3.25
N GLY A 401 -32.36 -99.00 -2.79
CA GLY A 401 -33.77 -99.42 -2.69
C GLY A 401 -34.41 -99.74 -4.05
N ARG A 402 -34.17 -98.91 -5.09
CA ARG A 402 -34.66 -99.15 -6.45
C ARG A 402 -34.01 -100.38 -7.08
N LEU A 403 -32.72 -100.60 -6.85
CA LEU A 403 -32.00 -101.76 -7.37
C LEU A 403 -32.55 -103.04 -6.76
N ASN A 404 -32.75 -103.06 -5.42
CA ASN A 404 -33.39 -104.18 -4.73
C ASN A 404 -34.79 -104.46 -5.27
N THR A 405 -35.63 -103.43 -5.41
CA THR A 405 -37.01 -103.59 -5.92
C THR A 405 -37.02 -104.11 -7.37
N LYS A 406 -36.13 -103.62 -8.23
CA LYS A 406 -36.03 -104.07 -9.63
C LYS A 406 -35.55 -105.53 -9.69
N LEU A 407 -34.58 -105.90 -8.87
CA LEU A 407 -34.08 -107.27 -8.77
C LEU A 407 -35.17 -108.23 -8.27
N GLU A 408 -35.93 -107.84 -7.24
CA GLU A 408 -37.08 -108.60 -6.74
C GLU A 408 -38.15 -108.81 -7.82
N ASN A 409 -38.49 -107.77 -8.58
CA ASN A 409 -39.48 -107.85 -9.65
C ASN A 409 -39.00 -108.71 -10.84
N GLU A 410 -37.73 -108.62 -11.23
CA GLU A 410 -37.18 -109.48 -12.29
C GLU A 410 -37.13 -110.95 -11.84
N ILE A 411 -36.72 -111.23 -10.60
CA ILE A 411 -36.76 -112.58 -10.00
C ILE A 411 -38.20 -113.10 -10.00
N LYS A 412 -39.18 -112.29 -9.58
CA LYS A 412 -40.60 -112.66 -9.60
C LYS A 412 -41.08 -112.97 -11.01
N THR A 413 -40.74 -112.13 -11.99
CA THR A 413 -41.13 -112.33 -13.40
C THR A 413 -40.55 -113.62 -13.97
N VAL A 414 -39.29 -113.93 -13.66
CA VAL A 414 -38.66 -115.19 -14.05
C VAL A 414 -39.35 -116.38 -13.39
N ASN A 415 -39.66 -116.30 -12.10
CA ASN A 415 -40.40 -117.34 -11.39
C ASN A 415 -41.80 -117.57 -11.96
N ASP A 416 -42.53 -116.50 -12.29
CA ASP A 416 -43.85 -116.58 -12.89
C ASP A 416 -43.77 -117.28 -14.27
N ARG A 417 -42.74 -116.98 -15.08
CA ARG A 417 -42.48 -117.67 -16.37
C ARG A 417 -42.12 -119.15 -16.19
N ILE A 418 -41.25 -119.48 -15.22
CA ILE A 418 -40.89 -120.86 -14.91
C ILE A 418 -42.14 -121.66 -14.53
N THR A 419 -42.99 -121.07 -13.67
CA THR A 419 -44.27 -121.67 -13.24
C THR A 419 -45.19 -121.92 -14.43
N GLN A 420 -45.32 -120.94 -15.34
CA GLN A 420 -46.16 -121.08 -16.53
C GLN A 420 -45.66 -122.20 -17.47
N ILE A 421 -44.35 -122.26 -17.71
CA ILE A 421 -43.74 -123.33 -18.52
C ILE A 421 -43.98 -124.69 -17.87
N PHE A 422 -43.84 -124.77 -16.54
CA PHE A 422 -44.07 -126.01 -15.80
C PHE A 422 -45.51 -126.52 -15.98
N ASN A 423 -46.50 -125.65 -15.80
CA ASN A 423 -47.91 -125.99 -15.97
C ASN A 423 -48.25 -126.42 -17.42
N ASP A 424 -47.67 -125.76 -18.42
CA ASP A 424 -47.89 -126.10 -19.83
C ASP A 424 -47.32 -127.50 -20.17
N TRP A 425 -46.14 -127.83 -19.64
CA TRP A 425 -45.56 -129.17 -19.75
C TRP A 425 -46.41 -130.22 -19.04
N GLU A 426 -46.90 -129.94 -17.83
CA GLU A 426 -47.78 -130.83 -17.07
C GLU A 426 -49.09 -131.13 -17.84
N SER A 427 -49.72 -130.12 -18.44
CA SER A 427 -50.92 -130.31 -19.25
C SER A 427 -50.67 -131.16 -20.51
N ARG A 428 -49.51 -130.99 -21.16
CA ARG A 428 -49.14 -131.79 -22.35
C ARG A 428 -48.89 -133.25 -22.00
N ILE A 429 -48.30 -133.53 -20.83
CA ILE A 429 -48.11 -134.90 -20.32
C ILE A 429 -49.47 -135.55 -20.09
N LYS A 430 -50.40 -134.84 -19.42
CA LYS A 430 -51.77 -135.30 -19.15
C LYS A 430 -52.52 -135.70 -20.44
N ASP A 431 -52.51 -134.84 -21.45
CA ASP A 431 -53.16 -135.12 -22.74
C ASP A 431 -52.59 -136.37 -23.44
N CYS A 432 -51.29 -136.63 -23.28
CA CYS A 432 -50.66 -137.83 -23.80
C CYS A 432 -51.10 -139.10 -23.06
N GLU A 433 -51.18 -139.06 -21.72
CA GLU A 433 -51.68 -140.15 -20.88
C GLU A 433 -53.13 -140.53 -21.24
N ASP A 434 -54.00 -139.53 -21.42
CA ASP A 434 -55.40 -139.72 -21.77
C ASP A 434 -55.54 -140.40 -23.15
N LYS A 435 -54.74 -139.97 -24.14
CA LYS A 435 -54.73 -140.57 -25.49
C LYS A 435 -54.27 -142.03 -25.49
N ILE A 436 -53.26 -142.38 -24.69
CA ILE A 436 -52.77 -143.76 -24.56
C ILE A 436 -53.85 -144.64 -23.93
N SER A 437 -54.52 -144.17 -22.88
CA SER A 437 -55.57 -144.91 -22.18
C SER A 437 -56.75 -145.25 -23.10
N ALA A 438 -57.20 -144.29 -23.92
CA ALA A 438 -58.28 -144.50 -24.88
C ALA A 438 -57.96 -145.54 -25.97
N ALA A 439 -56.70 -145.65 -26.39
CA ALA A 439 -56.28 -146.64 -27.38
C ALA A 439 -56.34 -148.09 -26.84
N ILE A 440 -55.98 -148.28 -25.57
CA ILE A 440 -56.01 -149.58 -24.89
C ILE A 440 -57.45 -150.10 -24.77
N GLU A 441 -58.39 -149.25 -24.38
CA GLU A 441 -59.81 -149.65 -24.28
C GLU A 441 -60.39 -150.14 -25.61
N LYS A 442 -60.07 -149.46 -26.72
CA LYS A 442 -60.56 -149.86 -28.05
C LYS A 442 -60.08 -151.25 -28.47
N MET A 443 -58.84 -151.60 -28.19
CA MET A 443 -58.29 -152.92 -28.54
C MET A 443 -58.96 -154.06 -27.76
N ASN A 444 -59.24 -153.87 -26.47
CA ASN A 444 -59.83 -154.91 -25.62
C ASN A 444 -61.26 -155.28 -26.04
N LYS A 445 -62.08 -154.32 -26.51
CA LYS A 445 -63.45 -154.62 -27.00
C LYS A 445 -63.49 -155.52 -28.23
N ALA A 446 -62.52 -155.42 -29.14
CA ALA A 446 -62.54 -156.15 -30.41
C ALA A 446 -62.30 -157.67 -30.24
N LEU A 447 -61.43 -158.06 -29.31
CA LEU A 447 -61.05 -159.46 -29.06
C LEU A 447 -62.21 -160.33 -28.51
N SER A 448 -63.12 -159.74 -27.74
CA SER A 448 -64.24 -160.47 -27.11
C SER A 448 -65.30 -161.00 -28.09
N VAL A 449 -65.40 -160.46 -29.31
CA VAL A 449 -66.52 -160.73 -30.23
C VAL A 449 -66.34 -162.01 -31.06
N ILE A 450 -65.10 -162.47 -31.29
CA ILE A 450 -64.79 -163.54 -32.25
C ILE A 450 -64.94 -164.97 -31.66
N GLY A 451 -64.82 -165.14 -30.34
CA GLY A 451 -64.78 -166.46 -29.70
C GLY A 451 -66.10 -167.28 -29.70
N ASN A 452 -67.25 -166.71 -30.04
CA ASN A 452 -68.58 -167.28 -29.70
C ASN A 452 -69.46 -167.77 -30.89
N LYS A 453 -68.93 -168.05 -32.09
CA LYS A 453 -69.72 -168.45 -33.29
C LYS A 453 -69.35 -169.84 -33.84
N ILE A 454 -70.30 -170.58 -34.46
CA ILE A 454 -70.01 -171.83 -35.22
C ILE A 454 -69.11 -171.48 -36.40
N GLN A 455 -68.01 -172.19 -36.53
CA GLN A 455 -66.99 -172.00 -37.57
C GLN A 455 -67.11 -173.04 -38.70
N SER A 456 -67.71 -174.22 -38.48
CA SER A 456 -67.81 -175.29 -39.51
C SER A 456 -68.91 -176.33 -39.22
N VAL A 457 -69.50 -176.92 -40.30
CA VAL A 457 -70.48 -178.03 -40.29
C VAL A 457 -70.18 -179.03 -41.43
N THR A 458 -70.07 -180.34 -41.14
CA THR A 458 -69.68 -181.38 -42.11
C THR A 458 -70.56 -182.63 -42.03
N TYR A 459 -71.13 -183.11 -43.14
CA TYR A 459 -71.93 -184.35 -43.18
C TYR A 459 -71.08 -185.61 -42.96
N ARG A 460 -71.63 -186.57 -42.20
CA ARG A 460 -71.05 -187.87 -41.89
C ARG A 460 -72.02 -188.99 -42.33
N PRO A 461 -71.84 -189.56 -43.53
CA PRO A 461 -72.69 -190.65 -44.01
C PRO A 461 -72.51 -191.91 -43.17
N GLU A 462 -73.62 -192.60 -42.94
CA GLU A 462 -73.66 -193.85 -42.17
C GLU A 462 -73.41 -195.08 -43.05
N TYR A 463 -73.74 -195.00 -44.34
CA TYR A 463 -73.50 -196.01 -45.37
C TYR A 463 -72.67 -195.43 -46.51
N SER A 464 -71.81 -196.22 -47.15
CA SER A 464 -70.85 -195.74 -48.16
C SER A 464 -71.46 -195.24 -49.46
N ASP A 465 -72.67 -195.70 -49.80
CA ASP A 465 -73.45 -195.27 -50.96
C ASP A 465 -74.30 -194.01 -50.66
N GLY A 466 -74.32 -193.54 -49.42
CA GLY A 466 -75.11 -192.38 -48.99
C GLY A 466 -76.62 -192.60 -49.05
N VAL A 467 -77.07 -193.82 -49.30
CA VAL A 467 -78.49 -194.16 -49.44
C VAL A 467 -79.03 -194.53 -48.07
N HIS A 468 -80.18 -193.96 -47.72
CA HIS A 468 -80.91 -194.33 -46.51
C HIS A 468 -82.23 -194.98 -46.88
N ASN A 469 -82.46 -196.18 -46.36
CA ASN A 469 -83.72 -196.88 -46.51
C ASN A 469 -84.77 -196.25 -45.58
N VAL A 470 -85.98 -196.00 -46.12
CA VAL A 470 -87.13 -195.48 -45.36
C VAL A 470 -88.20 -196.56 -45.25
N TYR A 471 -88.46 -197.02 -44.04
CA TYR A 471 -89.46 -198.06 -43.76
C TYR A 471 -90.88 -197.49 -43.72
N ARG A 472 -91.87 -198.31 -44.13
CA ARG A 472 -93.27 -197.87 -44.36
C ARG A 472 -94.04 -197.52 -43.08
N GLU A 473 -93.59 -198.00 -41.92
CA GLU A 473 -94.29 -197.86 -40.63
C GLU A 473 -94.05 -196.49 -39.96
N ASP A 474 -92.80 -196.02 -39.94
CA ASP A 474 -92.36 -194.86 -39.17
C ASP A 474 -91.85 -193.69 -40.03
N LYS A 475 -91.64 -193.93 -41.33
CA LYS A 475 -91.34 -192.94 -42.37
C LYS A 475 -90.25 -191.94 -41.95
N ALA A 476 -89.23 -192.39 -41.22
CA ALA A 476 -88.15 -191.54 -40.73
C ALA A 476 -86.79 -192.09 -41.13
N PHE A 477 -85.80 -191.21 -41.20
CA PHE A 477 -84.40 -191.55 -41.45
C PHE A 477 -83.47 -190.71 -40.56
N ARG A 478 -82.22 -191.16 -40.40
CA ARG A 478 -81.22 -190.53 -39.54
C ARG A 478 -79.97 -190.17 -40.34
N MET A 479 -79.44 -188.97 -40.15
CA MET A 479 -78.19 -188.47 -40.75
C MET A 479 -77.29 -187.85 -39.67
N ARG A 480 -75.96 -187.88 -39.84
CA ARG A 480 -75.01 -187.34 -38.85
C ARG A 480 -74.17 -186.19 -39.41
N PHE A 481 -73.80 -185.21 -38.58
CA PHE A 481 -72.99 -184.03 -38.95
C PHE A 481 -72.01 -183.62 -37.86
N GLU A 482 -70.77 -183.26 -38.20
CA GLU A 482 -69.75 -182.73 -37.28
C GLU A 482 -69.72 -181.19 -37.27
N ILE A 483 -69.60 -180.54 -36.09
CA ILE A 483 -69.68 -179.08 -35.87
C ILE A 483 -68.44 -178.56 -35.10
N ARG A 484 -67.89 -177.40 -35.47
CA ARG A 484 -66.79 -176.73 -34.73
C ARG A 484 -67.02 -175.24 -34.42
N PRO A 485 -66.48 -174.70 -33.31
CA PRO A 485 -65.84 -175.43 -32.22
C PRO A 485 -66.85 -176.30 -31.45
N ALA A 486 -66.38 -177.41 -30.87
CA ALA A 486 -67.24 -178.46 -30.30
C ALA A 486 -68.16 -177.94 -29.18
N GLU A 487 -67.74 -176.89 -28.47
CA GLU A 487 -68.49 -176.26 -27.38
C GLU A 487 -69.86 -175.72 -27.82
N VAL A 488 -70.02 -175.38 -29.10
CA VAL A 488 -71.27 -174.81 -29.64
C VAL A 488 -72.33 -175.88 -29.91
N VAL A 489 -71.96 -177.17 -29.93
CA VAL A 489 -72.88 -178.29 -30.17
C VAL A 489 -73.95 -178.40 -29.08
N SER A 490 -73.59 -178.06 -27.83
CA SER A 490 -74.51 -178.03 -26.68
C SER A 490 -75.71 -177.08 -26.86
N LYS A 491 -75.59 -176.12 -27.80
CA LYS A 491 -76.63 -175.13 -28.11
C LYS A 491 -77.53 -175.56 -29.28
N LEU A 492 -77.26 -176.69 -29.94
CA LEU A 492 -78.05 -177.21 -31.07
C LEU A 492 -79.13 -178.19 -30.59
N ASN A 493 -80.36 -178.04 -31.10
CA ASN A 493 -81.52 -178.85 -30.79
C ASN A 493 -82.55 -178.83 -31.93
N ALA A 494 -83.64 -179.59 -31.79
CA ALA A 494 -84.67 -179.71 -32.83
C ALA A 494 -85.38 -178.39 -33.19
N ASN A 495 -85.31 -177.35 -32.35
CA ASN A 495 -85.94 -176.04 -32.63
C ASN A 495 -85.05 -175.11 -33.47
N ASN A 496 -83.74 -175.33 -33.48
CA ASN A 496 -82.76 -174.46 -34.17
C ASN A 496 -81.92 -175.20 -35.23
N VAL A 497 -82.28 -176.45 -35.54
CA VAL A 497 -81.79 -177.23 -36.68
C VAL A 497 -82.96 -177.49 -37.64
N LYS A 498 -82.79 -177.14 -38.91
CA LYS A 498 -83.79 -177.39 -39.97
C LYS A 498 -83.17 -178.30 -41.04
N MET A 499 -83.95 -179.24 -41.56
CA MET A 499 -83.58 -180.07 -42.70
C MET A 499 -84.59 -179.85 -43.83
N GLN A 500 -84.08 -179.72 -45.06
CA GLN A 500 -84.88 -179.51 -46.26
C GLN A 500 -84.44 -180.52 -47.32
N ALA A 501 -85.40 -181.17 -47.95
CA ALA A 501 -85.19 -182.06 -49.10
C ALA A 501 -85.60 -181.36 -50.39
N TYR A 502 -85.00 -181.74 -51.52
CA TYR A 502 -85.41 -181.29 -52.85
C TYR A 502 -85.85 -182.50 -53.66
N VAL A 503 -87.04 -182.43 -54.26
CA VAL A 503 -87.68 -183.57 -54.93
C VAL A 503 -88.09 -183.19 -56.36
N ASP A 504 -87.80 -184.06 -57.34
CA ASP A 504 -88.18 -183.96 -58.76
C ASP A 504 -89.46 -184.78 -59.04
N ARG A 505 -90.39 -184.22 -59.83
CA ARG A 505 -91.72 -184.80 -60.12
C ARG A 505 -92.04 -184.97 -61.61
N GLY A 506 -91.05 -184.94 -62.50
CA GLY A 506 -91.24 -185.39 -63.89
C GLY A 506 -91.73 -184.32 -64.87
N SER A 507 -91.61 -183.03 -64.52
CA SER A 507 -91.71 -181.91 -65.48
C SER A 507 -90.51 -180.95 -65.39
N GLY A 508 -89.39 -181.40 -64.83
CA GLY A 508 -88.16 -180.60 -64.69
C GLY A 508 -88.23 -179.48 -63.64
N GLN A 509 -89.26 -179.44 -62.79
CA GLN A 509 -89.36 -178.51 -61.66
C GLN A 509 -89.11 -179.25 -60.33
N TRP A 510 -88.00 -178.90 -59.66
CA TRP A 510 -87.65 -179.36 -58.32
C TRP A 510 -88.40 -178.57 -57.26
N ARG A 511 -88.98 -179.25 -56.27
CA ARG A 511 -89.60 -178.59 -55.11
C ARG A 511 -88.87 -178.92 -53.82
N ALA A 512 -88.67 -177.89 -53.02
CA ALA A 512 -88.20 -178.00 -51.66
C ALA A 512 -89.33 -178.50 -50.76
N ILE A 513 -89.02 -179.48 -49.94
CA ILE A 513 -89.91 -180.03 -48.91
C ILE A 513 -89.15 -179.95 -47.60
N ASP A 514 -89.70 -179.16 -46.68
CA ASP A 514 -89.16 -179.11 -45.32
C ASP A 514 -89.44 -180.44 -44.64
N LEU A 515 -88.36 -181.04 -44.14
CA LEU A 515 -88.45 -182.28 -43.38
C LEU A 515 -88.63 -181.94 -41.92
N THR A 516 -89.61 -182.56 -41.28
CA THR A 516 -89.81 -182.41 -39.85
C THR A 516 -88.65 -183.09 -39.11
N VAL A 517 -87.77 -182.31 -38.49
CA VAL A 517 -86.73 -182.82 -37.60
C VAL A 517 -87.40 -183.26 -36.31
N LYS A 518 -87.38 -184.57 -36.05
CA LYS A 518 -87.99 -185.19 -34.88
C LYS A 518 -87.05 -185.17 -33.67
N GLU A 519 -85.75 -185.29 -33.91
CA GLU A 519 -84.75 -185.38 -32.85
C GLU A 519 -83.40 -184.88 -33.36
N VAL A 520 -82.68 -184.12 -32.53
CA VAL A 520 -81.25 -183.81 -32.71
C VAL A 520 -80.54 -184.30 -31.47
N LYS A 521 -79.69 -185.31 -31.63
CA LYS A 521 -78.98 -185.92 -30.52
C LYS A 521 -77.49 -185.62 -30.64
N PRO A 522 -76.86 -184.97 -29.64
CA PRO A 522 -75.42 -184.86 -29.59
C PRO A 522 -74.78 -186.24 -29.48
N GLU A 523 -73.78 -186.49 -30.31
CA GLU A 523 -72.84 -187.59 -30.20
C GLU A 523 -71.47 -187.06 -29.71
N SER A 524 -70.51 -187.97 -29.51
CA SER A 524 -69.14 -187.60 -29.14
C SER A 524 -68.44 -186.80 -30.25
N ASN A 525 -67.48 -185.96 -29.86
CA ASN A 525 -66.61 -185.19 -30.75
C ASN A 525 -67.32 -184.23 -31.71
N GLY A 526 -68.31 -183.50 -31.20
CA GLY A 526 -68.98 -182.44 -31.97
C GLY A 526 -69.86 -182.96 -33.11
N VAL A 527 -70.17 -184.25 -33.12
CA VAL A 527 -71.11 -184.85 -34.06
C VAL A 527 -72.53 -184.73 -33.51
N ILE A 528 -73.50 -184.41 -34.36
CA ILE A 528 -74.93 -184.50 -34.08
C ILE A 528 -75.56 -185.54 -34.98
N ALA A 529 -76.49 -186.31 -34.45
CA ALA A 529 -77.39 -187.13 -35.22
C ALA A 529 -78.75 -186.45 -35.34
N VAL A 530 -79.23 -186.29 -36.57
CA VAL A 530 -80.51 -185.67 -36.88
C VAL A 530 -81.45 -186.75 -37.41
N LYS A 531 -82.58 -186.93 -36.74
CA LYS A 531 -83.66 -187.81 -37.16
C LYS A 531 -84.77 -186.97 -37.77
N ALA A 532 -85.12 -187.24 -39.03
CA ALA A 532 -86.12 -186.46 -39.77
C ALA A 532 -87.23 -187.34 -40.35
N SER A 533 -88.44 -186.77 -40.51
CA SER A 533 -89.62 -187.41 -41.10
C SER A 533 -89.70 -187.18 -42.60
N ALA A 534 -89.93 -188.25 -43.36
CA ALA A 534 -90.26 -188.23 -44.79
C ALA A 534 -91.78 -188.19 -45.07
N GLU A 535 -92.62 -188.08 -44.04
CA GLU A 535 -94.10 -188.05 -44.13
C GLU A 535 -94.62 -187.06 -45.19
N ALA A 536 -94.07 -185.85 -45.21
CA ALA A 536 -94.50 -184.74 -46.08
C ALA A 536 -94.28 -185.01 -47.58
N ILE A 537 -93.51 -186.05 -47.92
CA ILE A 537 -93.27 -186.43 -49.32
C ILE A 537 -94.51 -187.17 -49.91
N LYS A 538 -95.42 -187.74 -49.08
CA LYS A 538 -96.50 -188.66 -49.52
C LYS A 538 -97.92 -188.06 -49.61
N SER A 539 -98.23 -186.92 -48.98
CA SER A 539 -99.61 -186.42 -48.78
C SER A 539 -100.16 -185.43 -49.82
N SER A 540 -99.43 -185.08 -50.88
CA SER A 540 -99.85 -184.02 -51.83
C SER A 540 -100.46 -184.54 -53.16
N SER A 541 -101.03 -185.75 -53.20
CA SER A 541 -101.48 -186.41 -54.44
C SER A 541 -103.00 -186.54 -54.62
N ALA A 542 -103.82 -185.77 -53.90
CA ALA A 542 -105.28 -185.72 -54.10
C ALA A 542 -105.88 -184.32 -53.80
N THR A 543 -105.61 -183.35 -54.68
CA THR A 543 -106.49 -182.25 -55.18
C THR A 543 -105.70 -181.41 -56.16
#